data_AF-A0A536Z4F3-F1
#
_entry.id   AF-A0A536Z4F3-F1
#
_cell.length_a   1.000
_cell.length_b   1.000
_cell.length_c   1.000
_cell.angle_alpha   90.00
_cell.angle_beta   90.00
_cell.angle_gamma   90.00
#
_symmetry.space_group_name_H-M   'P 1'
#
loop_
_entity.id
_entity.type
_entity.pdbx_description
1 polymer ?
#
loop_
_entity_poly.entity_id
_entity_poly.type
_entity_poly.pdbx_seq_one_letter_code
_entity_poly.pdbx_strand_id
1 'polypeptide(L)'
;KGVAMIEAMLPQANAVRRESVPASHLRLGLQCGGSDGYSGITANPALGAAVDLLVRHGGTAILSETPEIYGAEHLLTRRAVSREVGEKLIARIKWWEDYTTRNQGEMNNNPSPGNKAGGLTTILEKSLGAVAKGGTTNLVEVYEYAEAVNAKGFVYMDTPGYDPVSATGQVAGGANMICFTTGRGSAYGCAPSPSLKLATNTTLWNRQEEDIDINCGEIVDGSSTVESMGERFFRLILETASGAKTKSELHGYGQNEFVPWYLGAVM
;
A
#
# COMPACT_ATOMS: atom_id res chain seq x y z
N LYS A 1 13.28 -32.04 -15.85
CA LYS A 1 11.80 -32.13 -15.91
C LYS A 1 11.15 -30.76 -15.64
N GLY A 2 11.40 -30.12 -14.49
CA GLY A 2 10.82 -28.79 -14.19
C GLY A 2 11.12 -27.70 -15.24
N VAL A 3 12.38 -27.57 -15.68
CA VAL A 3 12.78 -26.62 -16.75
C VAL A 3 11.96 -26.84 -18.02
N ALA A 4 11.87 -28.08 -18.52
CA ALA A 4 11.10 -28.40 -19.71
C ALA A 4 9.60 -28.07 -19.58
N MET A 5 9.03 -28.17 -18.38
CA MET A 5 7.64 -27.77 -18.12
C MET A 5 7.47 -26.24 -18.21
N ILE A 6 8.42 -25.47 -17.67
CA ILE A 6 8.42 -24.01 -17.79
C ILE A 6 8.60 -23.60 -19.25
N GLU A 7 9.57 -24.19 -19.97
CA GLU A 7 9.82 -23.91 -21.38
C GLU A 7 8.59 -24.19 -22.25
N ALA A 8 7.81 -25.22 -21.93
CA ALA A 8 6.55 -25.52 -22.62
C ALA A 8 5.44 -24.48 -22.36
N MET A 9 5.49 -23.75 -21.23
CA MET A 9 4.53 -22.68 -20.89
C MET A 9 4.90 -21.34 -21.54
N LEU A 10 6.20 -21.07 -21.77
CA LEU A 10 6.69 -19.78 -22.28
C LEU A 10 6.04 -19.32 -23.60
N PRO A 11 5.79 -20.18 -24.61
CA PRO A 11 5.12 -19.74 -25.84
C PRO A 11 3.72 -19.16 -25.60
N GLN A 12 2.95 -19.73 -24.68
CA GLN A 12 1.61 -19.24 -24.34
C GLN A 12 1.69 -17.92 -23.58
N ALA A 13 2.62 -17.79 -22.61
CA ALA A 13 2.84 -16.55 -21.88
C ALA A 13 3.29 -15.41 -22.81
N ASN A 14 4.20 -15.68 -23.75
CA ASN A 14 4.72 -14.71 -24.72
C ASN A 14 3.69 -14.31 -25.80
N ALA A 15 2.59 -15.06 -25.96
CA ALA A 15 1.53 -14.73 -26.90
C ALA A 15 0.56 -13.66 -26.35
N VAL A 16 0.57 -13.43 -25.02
CA VAL A 16 -0.29 -12.42 -24.38
C VAL A 16 0.13 -11.02 -24.83
N ARG A 17 -0.84 -10.24 -25.29
CA ARG A 17 -0.65 -8.83 -25.67
C ARG A 17 -1.54 -7.95 -24.82
N ARG A 18 -1.06 -6.75 -24.48
CA ARG A 18 -1.86 -5.75 -23.80
C ARG A 18 -3.01 -5.31 -24.69
N GLU A 19 -4.16 -5.10 -24.07
CA GLU A 19 -5.35 -4.54 -24.70
C GLU A 19 -5.93 -3.45 -23.79
N SER A 20 -6.71 -2.55 -24.38
CA SER A 20 -7.41 -1.52 -23.61
C SER A 20 -8.52 -2.16 -22.78
N VAL A 21 -8.44 -1.99 -21.46
CA VAL A 21 -9.47 -2.44 -20.52
C VAL A 21 -9.88 -1.30 -19.59
N PRO A 22 -11.08 -1.32 -19.00
CA PRO A 22 -11.49 -0.32 -18.01
C PRO A 22 -10.60 -0.34 -16.76
N ALA A 23 -10.44 0.83 -16.12
CA ALA A 23 -9.71 0.95 -14.85
C ALA A 23 -10.31 0.11 -13.70
N SER A 24 -11.54 -0.38 -13.85
CA SER A 24 -12.18 -1.30 -12.90
C SER A 24 -11.47 -2.65 -12.72
N HIS A 25 -10.52 -2.99 -13.61
CA HIS A 25 -9.65 -4.15 -13.48
C HIS A 25 -8.46 -3.92 -12.55
N LEU A 26 -8.20 -2.68 -12.12
CA LEU A 26 -7.11 -2.36 -11.21
C LEU A 26 -7.47 -2.71 -9.77
N ARG A 27 -6.51 -3.36 -9.10
CA ARG A 27 -6.50 -3.65 -7.67
C ARG A 27 -5.19 -3.12 -7.11
N LEU A 28 -5.26 -1.95 -6.51
CA LEU A 28 -4.11 -1.20 -6.02
C LEU A 28 -3.87 -1.51 -4.54
N GLY A 29 -2.74 -2.11 -4.22
CA GLY A 29 -2.27 -2.23 -2.83
C GLY A 29 -1.67 -0.92 -2.35
N LEU A 30 -2.01 -0.51 -1.13
CA LEU A 30 -1.51 0.71 -0.49
C LEU A 30 -0.57 0.30 0.64
N GLN A 31 0.66 0.81 0.63
CA GLN A 31 1.70 0.48 1.60
C GLN A 31 2.40 1.72 2.12
N CYS A 32 2.89 1.62 3.35
CA CYS A 32 3.98 2.46 3.83
C CYS A 32 5.29 1.67 3.80
N GLY A 33 6.40 2.37 3.94
CA GLY A 33 7.61 1.75 4.47
C GLY A 33 8.27 2.67 5.47
N GLY A 34 9.32 3.36 5.04
CA GLY A 34 9.99 4.35 5.88
C GLY A 34 9.16 5.62 6.10
N SER A 35 8.11 5.58 6.92
CA SER A 35 7.28 6.74 7.29
C SER A 35 8.08 7.81 8.03
N ASP A 36 7.65 9.06 7.88
CA ASP A 36 8.18 10.26 8.51
C ASP A 36 7.02 11.21 8.90
N GLY A 37 7.34 12.35 9.52
CA GLY A 37 6.34 13.36 9.91
C GLY A 37 5.58 13.99 8.73
N TYR A 38 6.12 13.93 7.51
CA TYR A 38 5.47 14.46 6.30
C TYR A 38 4.44 13.48 5.71
N SER A 39 4.57 12.18 6.00
CA SER A 39 3.77 11.12 5.38
C SER A 39 2.26 11.39 5.44
N GLY A 40 1.76 11.78 6.62
CA GLY A 40 0.34 12.05 6.86
C GLY A 40 -0.19 13.37 6.28
N ILE A 41 0.67 14.26 5.79
CA ILE A 41 0.29 15.58 5.27
C ILE A 41 0.65 15.77 3.78
N THR A 42 1.41 14.85 3.17
CA THR A 42 1.77 14.88 1.75
C THR A 42 1.34 13.62 0.99
N ALA A 43 2.16 12.56 1.00
CA ALA A 43 2.01 11.41 0.13
C ALA A 43 0.74 10.61 0.43
N ASN A 44 0.42 10.39 1.71
CA ASN A 44 -0.73 9.59 2.09
C ASN A 44 -2.07 10.26 1.70
N PRO A 45 -2.33 11.56 1.97
CA PRO A 45 -3.55 12.20 1.50
C PRO A 45 -3.61 12.33 -0.03
N ALA A 46 -2.49 12.57 -0.72
CA ALA A 46 -2.45 12.58 -2.19
C ALA A 46 -2.80 11.20 -2.77
N LEU A 47 -2.28 10.12 -2.19
CA LEU A 47 -2.64 8.76 -2.53
C LEU A 47 -4.12 8.48 -2.25
N GLY A 48 -4.65 8.98 -1.13
CA GLY A 48 -6.07 8.92 -0.83
C GLY A 48 -6.94 9.59 -1.90
N ALA A 49 -6.54 10.76 -2.40
CA ALA A 49 -7.25 11.43 -3.49
C ALA A 49 -7.21 10.63 -4.80
N ALA A 50 -6.09 9.97 -5.11
CA ALA A 50 -5.99 9.05 -6.25
C ALA A 50 -6.85 7.80 -6.07
N VAL A 51 -6.92 7.26 -4.85
CA VAL A 51 -7.80 6.13 -4.49
C VAL A 51 -9.27 6.49 -4.72
N ASP A 52 -9.69 7.68 -4.33
CA ASP A 52 -11.08 8.12 -4.59
C ASP A 52 -11.40 8.17 -6.08
N LEU A 53 -10.46 8.61 -6.93
CA LEU A 53 -10.61 8.55 -8.39
C LEU A 53 -10.68 7.10 -8.90
N LEU A 54 -9.77 6.23 -8.44
CA LEU A 54 -9.76 4.82 -8.80
C LEU A 54 -11.09 4.13 -8.46
N VAL A 55 -11.60 4.35 -7.25
CA VAL A 55 -12.88 3.79 -6.79
C VAL A 55 -14.06 4.34 -7.60
N ARG A 56 -14.06 5.64 -7.94
CA ARG A 56 -15.08 6.23 -8.84
C ARG A 56 -15.09 5.57 -10.22
N HIS A 57 -13.94 5.08 -10.71
CA HIS A 57 -13.83 4.32 -11.95
C HIS A 57 -14.02 2.80 -11.79
N GLY A 58 -14.53 2.34 -10.64
CA GLY A 58 -14.85 0.94 -10.36
C GLY A 58 -13.63 0.07 -10.02
N GLY A 59 -12.47 0.68 -9.82
CA GLY A 59 -11.26 -0.01 -9.35
C GLY A 59 -11.36 -0.41 -7.88
N THR A 60 -10.32 -1.08 -7.38
CA THR A 60 -10.24 -1.53 -6.00
C THR A 60 -8.96 -1.01 -5.36
N ALA A 61 -9.07 -0.45 -4.15
CA ALA A 61 -7.92 -0.02 -3.36
C ALA A 61 -7.87 -0.85 -2.06
N ILE A 62 -6.71 -1.39 -1.74
CA ILE A 62 -6.50 -2.32 -0.62
C ILE A 62 -5.56 -1.62 0.38
N LEU A 63 -6.12 -1.13 1.49
CA LEU A 63 -5.32 -0.70 2.63
C LEU A 63 -5.04 -1.89 3.55
N SER A 64 -3.85 -1.92 4.15
CA SER A 64 -3.42 -3.04 4.99
C SER A 64 -2.68 -2.54 6.24
N GLU A 65 -1.66 -3.26 6.70
CA GLU A 65 -0.75 -2.88 7.79
C GLU A 65 -1.54 -2.65 9.10
N THR A 66 -2.15 -3.70 9.65
CA THR A 66 -3.07 -3.58 10.80
C THR A 66 -2.46 -2.98 12.05
N PRO A 67 -1.20 -3.28 12.40
CA PRO A 67 -0.48 -2.54 13.45
C PRO A 67 -0.40 -1.02 13.20
N GLU A 68 -0.41 -0.56 11.95
CA GLU A 68 -0.26 0.85 11.60
C GLU A 68 -1.54 1.67 11.67
N ILE A 69 -2.71 1.06 11.87
CA ILE A 69 -3.97 1.81 12.03
C ILE A 69 -4.49 1.80 13.48
N TYR A 70 -3.74 1.19 14.40
CA TYR A 70 -4.13 1.03 15.79
C TYR A 70 -4.37 2.38 16.47
N GLY A 71 -5.54 2.55 17.08
CA GLY A 71 -6.04 3.80 17.66
C GLY A 71 -6.74 4.74 16.66
N ALA A 72 -6.67 4.45 15.35
CA ALA A 72 -7.33 5.21 14.29
C ALA A 72 -8.40 4.39 13.53
N GLU A 73 -8.60 3.12 13.86
CA GLU A 73 -9.54 2.20 13.19
C GLU A 73 -10.98 2.73 13.18
N HIS A 74 -11.34 3.51 14.19
CA HIS A 74 -12.63 4.18 14.31
C HIS A 74 -12.94 5.16 13.16
N LEU A 75 -11.92 5.70 12.47
CA LEU A 75 -12.10 6.49 11.24
C LEU A 75 -12.55 5.62 10.06
N LEU A 76 -12.09 4.37 10.00
CA LEU A 76 -12.46 3.41 8.97
C LEU A 76 -13.83 2.77 9.26
N THR A 77 -14.10 2.39 10.50
CA THR A 77 -15.39 1.76 10.87
C THR A 77 -16.56 2.73 10.76
N ARG A 78 -16.37 4.03 11.02
CA ARG A 78 -17.40 5.06 10.83
C ARG A 78 -17.92 5.17 9.39
N ARG A 79 -17.12 4.74 8.41
CA ARG A 79 -17.46 4.75 6.99
C ARG A 79 -17.60 3.36 6.40
N ALA A 80 -17.72 2.33 7.23
CA ALA A 80 -18.03 0.99 6.77
C ALA A 80 -19.43 0.95 6.15
N VAL A 81 -19.58 0.22 5.05
CA VAL A 81 -20.88 0.09 4.34
C VAL A 81 -21.94 -0.64 5.17
N SER A 82 -21.51 -1.42 6.17
CA SER A 82 -22.40 -2.08 7.12
C SER A 82 -21.70 -2.28 8.47
N ARG A 83 -22.50 -2.63 9.49
CA ARG A 83 -21.99 -2.97 10.82
C ARG A 83 -21.08 -4.19 10.77
N GLU A 84 -21.45 -5.19 10.00
CA GLU A 84 -20.71 -6.46 9.85
C GLU A 84 -19.30 -6.20 9.30
N VAL A 85 -19.16 -5.34 8.29
CA VAL A 85 -17.86 -4.94 7.74
C VAL A 85 -17.02 -4.22 8.79
N GLY A 86 -17.62 -3.30 9.56
CA GLY A 86 -16.93 -2.63 10.65
C GLY A 86 -16.48 -3.60 11.75
N GLU A 87 -17.32 -4.57 12.12
CA GLU A 87 -17.01 -5.59 13.12
C GLU A 87 -15.89 -6.54 12.68
N LYS A 88 -15.79 -6.86 11.37
CA LYS A 88 -14.64 -7.62 10.83
C LYS A 88 -13.32 -6.90 11.10
N LEU A 89 -13.24 -5.58 10.87
CA LEU A 89 -12.03 -4.81 11.15
C LEU A 89 -11.69 -4.80 12.64
N ILE A 90 -12.67 -4.56 13.51
CA ILE A 90 -12.46 -4.60 14.96
C ILE A 90 -12.02 -5.98 15.44
N ALA A 91 -12.54 -7.06 14.84
CA ALA A 91 -12.10 -8.42 15.15
C ALA A 91 -10.62 -8.64 14.82
N ARG A 92 -10.11 -8.05 13.72
CA ARG A 92 -8.67 -8.09 13.39
C ARG A 92 -7.82 -7.35 14.42
N ILE A 93 -8.24 -6.15 14.83
CA ILE A 93 -7.54 -5.39 15.87
C ILE A 93 -7.42 -6.20 17.17
N LYS A 94 -8.52 -6.79 17.64
CA LYS A 94 -8.52 -7.64 18.83
C LYS A 94 -7.65 -8.88 18.68
N TRP A 95 -7.64 -9.49 17.49
CA TRP A 95 -6.76 -10.62 17.21
C TRP A 95 -5.29 -10.22 17.32
N TRP A 96 -4.91 -9.04 16.81
CA TRP A 96 -3.55 -8.52 16.93
C TRP A 96 -3.16 -8.15 18.37
N GLU A 97 -4.08 -7.60 19.17
CA GLU A 97 -3.85 -7.34 20.61
C GLU A 97 -3.51 -8.64 21.35
N ASP A 98 -4.29 -9.71 21.12
CA ASP A 98 -4.02 -11.03 21.68
C ASP A 98 -2.72 -11.64 21.14
N TYR A 99 -2.50 -11.52 19.82
CA TYR A 99 -1.31 -12.05 19.17
C TYR A 99 -0.01 -11.42 19.68
N THR A 100 0.02 -10.10 19.80
CA THR A 100 1.17 -9.36 20.33
C THR A 100 1.41 -9.70 21.80
N THR A 101 0.34 -9.74 22.61
CA THR A 101 0.40 -10.12 24.02
C THR A 101 1.00 -11.53 24.22
N ARG A 102 0.54 -12.53 23.44
CA ARG A 102 1.07 -13.90 23.48
C ARG A 102 2.54 -14.01 23.09
N ASN A 103 3.05 -13.04 22.33
CA ASN A 103 4.45 -12.96 21.91
C ASN A 103 5.26 -11.94 22.74
N GLN A 104 4.74 -11.48 23.88
CA GLN A 104 5.41 -10.51 24.78
C GLN A 104 5.73 -9.16 24.08
N GLY A 105 4.92 -8.78 23.10
CA GLY A 105 4.96 -7.49 22.43
C GLY A 105 3.74 -6.63 22.78
N GLU A 106 3.73 -5.40 22.29
CA GLU A 106 2.61 -4.46 22.41
C GLU A 106 2.27 -3.88 21.05
N MET A 107 0.97 -3.75 20.76
CA MET A 107 0.48 -3.17 19.50
C MET A 107 0.87 -1.69 19.32
N ASN A 108 1.18 -0.99 20.42
CA ASN A 108 1.63 0.41 20.42
C ASN A 108 3.14 0.55 20.06
N ASN A 109 3.87 -0.54 19.82
CA ASN A 109 5.33 -0.52 19.65
C ASN A 109 5.77 -0.06 18.24
N ASN A 110 4.87 0.60 17.52
CA ASN A 110 5.07 1.27 16.25
C ASN A 110 4.63 2.74 16.49
N PRO A 111 5.40 3.81 16.19
CA PRO A 111 6.47 3.95 15.20
C PRO A 111 7.77 3.20 15.53
N SER A 112 8.39 2.59 14.50
CA SER A 112 9.74 2.01 14.57
C SER A 112 10.80 3.07 14.95
N PRO A 113 12.02 2.68 15.40
CA PRO A 113 13.09 3.64 15.69
C PRO A 113 13.41 4.56 14.51
N GLY A 114 13.32 4.04 13.27
CA GLY A 114 13.47 4.84 12.06
C GLY A 114 12.33 5.86 11.89
N ASN A 115 11.08 5.48 12.14
CA ASN A 115 9.96 6.42 12.05
C ASN A 115 10.07 7.54 13.11
N LYS A 116 10.50 7.20 14.34
CA LYS A 116 10.75 8.18 15.41
C LYS A 116 11.83 9.20 15.02
N ALA A 117 12.93 8.72 14.45
CA ALA A 117 13.97 9.61 13.91
C ALA A 117 13.49 10.44 12.70
N GLY A 118 12.42 10.00 12.01
CA GLY A 118 11.74 10.73 10.94
C GLY A 118 10.66 11.72 11.41
N GLY A 119 10.46 11.88 12.73
CA GLY A 119 9.56 12.87 13.29
C GLY A 119 8.18 12.36 13.73
N LEU A 120 7.91 11.05 13.67
CA LEU A 120 6.68 10.46 14.23
C LEU A 120 6.87 10.11 15.71
N THR A 121 6.13 10.76 16.60
CA THR A 121 6.34 10.63 18.04
C THR A 121 5.45 9.57 18.69
N THR A 122 4.24 9.36 18.16
CA THR A 122 3.26 8.42 18.71
C THR A 122 2.69 7.47 17.65
N ILE A 123 2.14 6.33 18.10
CA ILE A 123 1.37 5.43 17.23
C ILE A 123 0.20 6.18 16.59
N LEU A 124 -0.50 7.02 17.36
CA LEU A 124 -1.69 7.72 16.89
C LEU A 124 -1.40 8.65 15.71
N GLU A 125 -0.28 9.38 15.75
CA GLU A 125 0.16 10.22 14.63
C GLU A 125 0.39 9.40 13.35
N LYS A 126 1.06 8.26 13.49
CA LYS A 126 1.30 7.33 12.38
C LYS A 126 -0.03 6.78 11.84
N SER A 127 -0.92 6.36 12.74
CA SER A 127 -2.21 5.77 12.39
C SER A 127 -3.14 6.73 11.67
N LEU A 128 -3.19 8.00 12.09
CA LEU A 128 -3.94 9.04 11.38
C LEU A 128 -3.41 9.23 9.94
N GLY A 129 -2.08 9.24 9.78
CA GLY A 129 -1.46 9.30 8.46
C GLY A 129 -1.72 8.06 7.62
N ALA A 130 -1.66 6.86 8.20
CA ALA A 130 -1.87 5.59 7.49
C ALA A 130 -3.31 5.48 6.95
N VAL A 131 -4.31 5.85 7.75
CA VAL A 131 -5.72 5.85 7.34
C VAL A 131 -5.99 6.78 6.15
N ALA A 132 -5.26 7.90 6.04
CA ALA A 132 -5.44 8.86 4.94
C ALA A 132 -5.16 8.26 3.55
N LYS A 133 -4.32 7.21 3.46
CA LYS A 133 -4.04 6.49 2.20
C LYS A 133 -5.30 5.90 1.59
N GLY A 134 -6.27 5.50 2.43
CA GLY A 134 -7.53 4.89 2.01
C GLY A 134 -8.55 5.86 1.40
N GLY A 135 -8.19 7.14 1.18
CA GLY A 135 -9.08 8.14 0.60
C GLY A 135 -10.26 8.47 1.50
N THR A 136 -11.39 8.85 0.92
CA THR A 136 -12.62 9.26 1.61
C THR A 136 -13.81 8.34 1.33
N THR A 137 -13.71 7.44 0.35
CA THR A 137 -14.79 6.47 0.06
C THR A 137 -15.05 5.45 1.19
N ASN A 138 -16.21 4.80 1.11
CA ASN A 138 -16.66 3.86 2.15
C ASN A 138 -15.82 2.57 2.18
N LEU A 139 -15.58 2.05 3.38
CA LEU A 139 -14.97 0.73 3.57
C LEU A 139 -15.98 -0.36 3.20
N VAL A 140 -15.72 -1.08 2.12
CA VAL A 140 -16.64 -2.05 1.51
C VAL A 140 -16.49 -3.45 2.08
N GLU A 141 -15.25 -3.89 2.39
CA GLU A 141 -14.99 -5.24 2.88
C GLU A 141 -13.64 -5.30 3.62
N VAL A 142 -13.51 -6.28 4.51
CA VAL A 142 -12.30 -6.62 5.26
C VAL A 142 -11.94 -8.08 4.99
N TYR A 143 -10.70 -8.30 4.60
CA TYR A 143 -10.13 -9.60 4.22
C TYR A 143 -9.07 -10.05 5.21
N GLU A 144 -8.90 -11.36 5.37
CA GLU A 144 -7.73 -11.93 6.06
C GLU A 144 -6.49 -11.92 5.15
N TYR A 145 -5.31 -12.20 5.72
CA TYR A 145 -4.04 -12.19 5.00
C TYR A 145 -4.09 -13.08 3.74
N ALA A 146 -3.79 -12.48 2.58
CA ALA A 146 -3.77 -13.14 1.27
C ALA A 146 -5.12 -13.74 0.81
N GLU A 147 -6.23 -13.40 1.45
CA GLU A 147 -7.57 -13.79 0.99
C GLU A 147 -7.87 -13.11 -0.36
N ALA A 148 -8.54 -13.84 -1.26
CA ALA A 148 -8.85 -13.34 -2.60
C ALA A 148 -9.82 -12.15 -2.56
N VAL A 149 -9.36 -10.99 -3.03
CA VAL A 149 -10.13 -9.75 -3.04
C VAL A 149 -11.14 -9.74 -4.18
N ASN A 150 -12.42 -9.91 -3.85
CA ASN A 150 -13.51 -10.01 -4.83
C ASN A 150 -14.39 -8.76 -4.89
N ALA A 151 -14.52 -8.03 -3.78
CA ALA A 151 -15.26 -6.78 -3.72
C ALA A 151 -14.56 -5.66 -4.51
N LYS A 152 -15.35 -4.66 -4.93
CA LYS A 152 -14.88 -3.43 -5.60
C LYS A 152 -14.98 -2.24 -4.66
N GLY A 153 -14.17 -1.21 -4.92
CA GLY A 153 -14.09 -0.02 -4.06
C GLY A 153 -12.94 -0.07 -3.06
N PHE A 154 -13.09 0.65 -1.95
CA PHE A 154 -12.09 0.68 -0.89
C PHE A 154 -12.29 -0.51 0.06
N VAL A 155 -11.28 -1.36 0.18
CA VAL A 155 -11.28 -2.56 1.02
C VAL A 155 -10.06 -2.56 1.93
N TYR A 156 -10.13 -3.38 2.97
CA TYR A 156 -9.05 -3.58 3.91
C TYR A 156 -8.57 -5.03 3.88
N MET A 157 -7.26 -5.28 3.93
CA MET A 157 -6.70 -6.62 4.11
C MET A 157 -5.80 -6.63 5.34
N ASP A 158 -6.09 -7.56 6.25
CA ASP A 158 -5.29 -7.80 7.44
C ASP A 158 -3.88 -8.28 7.07
N THR A 159 -2.88 -7.51 7.44
CA THR A 159 -1.47 -7.85 7.23
C THR A 159 -0.59 -7.34 8.38
N PRO A 160 0.59 -7.94 8.58
CA PRO A 160 1.65 -7.38 9.42
C PRO A 160 2.13 -6.00 8.95
N GLY A 161 2.84 -5.27 9.82
CA GLY A 161 3.43 -3.96 9.49
C GLY A 161 4.73 -4.03 8.69
N TYR A 162 5.36 -5.20 8.58
CA TYR A 162 6.61 -5.35 7.82
C TYR A 162 6.36 -5.36 6.30
N ASP A 163 6.90 -4.35 5.62
CA ASP A 163 6.53 -3.97 4.25
C ASP A 163 6.52 -5.14 3.25
N PRO A 164 7.58 -5.98 3.14
CA PRO A 164 7.60 -7.08 2.16
C PRO A 164 6.54 -8.13 2.43
N VAL A 165 6.26 -8.43 3.70
CA VAL A 165 5.25 -9.42 4.10
C VAL A 165 3.84 -8.89 3.85
N SER A 166 3.62 -7.61 4.16
CA SER A 166 2.37 -6.91 3.93
C SER A 166 2.01 -6.85 2.44
N ALA A 167 2.94 -6.38 1.62
CA ALA A 167 2.75 -6.31 0.17
C ALA A 167 2.59 -7.70 -0.47
N THR A 168 3.30 -8.72 0.02
CA THR A 168 3.12 -10.11 -0.43
C THR A 168 1.68 -10.58 -0.21
N GLY A 169 1.08 -10.26 0.95
CA GLY A 169 -0.32 -10.56 1.23
C GLY A 169 -1.27 -9.90 0.23
N GLN A 170 -1.07 -8.61 -0.05
CA GLN A 170 -1.88 -7.87 -1.03
C GLN A 170 -1.77 -8.46 -2.44
N VAL A 171 -0.56 -8.77 -2.90
CA VAL A 171 -0.31 -9.38 -4.21
C VAL A 171 -0.94 -10.77 -4.29
N ALA A 172 -0.77 -11.60 -3.27
CA ALA A 172 -1.40 -12.92 -3.19
C ALA A 172 -2.93 -12.84 -3.17
N GLY A 173 -3.50 -11.81 -2.52
CA GLY A 173 -4.94 -11.52 -2.56
C GLY A 173 -5.44 -10.93 -3.89
N GLY A 174 -4.52 -10.62 -4.82
CA GLY A 174 -4.84 -10.23 -6.19
C GLY A 174 -4.56 -8.76 -6.53
N ALA A 175 -3.80 -8.03 -5.72
CA ALA A 175 -3.29 -6.70 -6.09
C ALA A 175 -2.36 -6.82 -7.30
N ASN A 176 -2.66 -6.07 -8.37
CA ASN A 176 -1.88 -6.06 -9.61
C ASN A 176 -1.01 -4.81 -9.76
N MET A 177 -0.98 -3.96 -8.73
CA MET A 177 -0.08 -2.82 -8.60
C MET A 177 0.04 -2.45 -7.11
N ILE A 178 1.18 -1.90 -6.71
CA ILE A 178 1.41 -1.39 -5.35
C ILE A 178 1.82 0.09 -5.41
N CYS A 179 1.22 0.92 -4.56
CA CYS A 179 1.70 2.27 -4.26
C CYS A 179 2.33 2.29 -2.87
N PHE A 180 3.55 2.79 -2.80
CA PHE A 180 4.42 2.67 -1.64
C PHE A 180 4.91 4.05 -1.20
N THR A 181 4.40 4.58 -0.09
CA THR A 181 4.83 5.89 0.42
C THR A 181 6.08 5.76 1.28
N THR A 182 7.04 6.67 1.11
CA THR A 182 8.27 6.66 1.90
C THR A 182 8.86 8.06 2.11
N GLY A 183 9.24 8.35 3.35
CA GLY A 183 10.01 9.53 3.74
C GLY A 183 11.48 9.24 4.03
N ARG A 184 11.88 7.96 4.00
CA ARG A 184 13.25 7.53 4.31
C ARG A 184 13.95 6.78 3.18
N GLY A 185 13.29 6.57 2.04
CA GLY A 185 13.90 5.98 0.86
C GLY A 185 13.87 4.46 0.84
N SER A 186 12.73 3.85 1.17
CA SER A 186 12.57 2.40 1.02
C SER A 186 12.73 2.01 -0.45
N ALA A 187 13.66 1.09 -0.74
CA ALA A 187 13.94 0.59 -2.09
C ALA A 187 13.02 -0.57 -2.49
N TYR A 188 11.75 -0.53 -2.10
CA TYR A 188 10.81 -1.61 -2.36
C TYR A 188 10.55 -1.81 -3.86
N GLY A 189 10.54 -3.07 -4.28
CA GLY A 189 10.05 -3.54 -5.57
C GLY A 189 9.28 -4.84 -5.36
N CYS A 190 8.46 -5.23 -6.32
CA CYS A 190 7.74 -6.51 -6.26
C CYS A 190 7.69 -7.11 -7.67
N ALA A 191 8.38 -8.23 -7.90
CA ALA A 191 8.43 -8.79 -9.25
C ALA A 191 7.06 -9.22 -9.81
N PRO A 192 6.12 -9.77 -9.00
CA PRO A 192 4.79 -10.10 -9.49
C PRO A 192 3.88 -8.91 -9.84
N SER A 193 4.09 -7.74 -9.21
CA SER A 193 3.21 -6.57 -9.38
C SER A 193 4.03 -5.27 -9.37
N PRO A 194 3.91 -4.39 -10.38
CA PRO A 194 4.66 -3.15 -10.44
C PRO A 194 4.40 -2.27 -9.20
N SER A 195 5.47 -1.66 -8.69
CA SER A 195 5.44 -0.86 -7.46
C SER A 195 5.89 0.58 -7.72
N LEU A 196 5.00 1.53 -7.47
CA LEU A 196 5.27 2.97 -7.52
C LEU A 196 5.69 3.48 -6.15
N LYS A 197 6.85 4.14 -6.07
CA LYS A 197 7.39 4.73 -4.85
C LYS A 197 7.15 6.24 -4.82
N LEU A 198 6.61 6.70 -3.70
CA LEU A 198 6.11 8.06 -3.52
C LEU A 198 6.91 8.75 -2.40
N ALA A 199 7.74 9.76 -2.72
CA ALA A 199 8.49 10.51 -1.72
C ALA A 199 7.58 11.43 -0.92
N THR A 200 7.66 11.41 0.40
CA THR A 200 6.85 12.30 1.26
C THR A 200 7.41 13.72 1.35
N ASN A 201 8.68 13.93 1.00
CA ASN A 201 9.34 15.24 1.08
C ASN A 201 10.34 15.44 -0.07
N THR A 202 10.55 16.70 -0.46
CA THR A 202 11.40 17.08 -1.60
C THR A 202 12.88 16.82 -1.35
N THR A 203 13.33 16.84 -0.09
CA THR A 203 14.72 16.50 0.26
C THR A 203 15.04 15.05 -0.09
N LEU A 204 14.14 14.11 0.22
CA LEU A 204 14.29 12.72 -0.17
C LEU A 204 14.28 12.57 -1.69
N TRP A 205 13.32 13.20 -2.36
CA TRP A 205 13.22 13.19 -3.82
C TRP A 205 14.54 13.61 -4.47
N ASN A 206 15.09 14.77 -4.11
CA ASN A 206 16.34 15.29 -4.70
C ASN A 206 17.54 14.35 -4.47
N ARG A 207 17.52 13.55 -3.40
CA ARG A 207 18.60 12.60 -3.08
C ARG A 207 18.44 11.26 -3.80
N GLN A 208 17.21 10.87 -4.15
CA GLN A 208 16.86 9.52 -4.64
C GLN A 208 15.87 9.55 -5.81
N GLU A 209 15.91 10.58 -6.66
CA GLU A 209 15.06 10.70 -7.85
C GLU A 209 15.23 9.52 -8.83
N GLU A 210 16.41 8.89 -8.83
CA GLU A 210 16.66 7.69 -9.64
C GLU A 210 15.91 6.46 -9.15
N ASP A 211 15.51 6.44 -7.87
CA ASP A 211 14.75 5.34 -7.27
C ASP A 211 13.26 5.67 -7.10
N ILE A 212 12.88 6.94 -6.95
CA ILE A 212 11.51 7.35 -6.60
C ILE A 212 10.72 7.77 -7.83
N ASP A 213 9.46 7.36 -7.91
CA ASP A 213 8.61 7.58 -9.08
C ASP A 213 7.91 8.96 -9.04
N ILE A 214 7.66 9.54 -7.86
CA ILE A 214 7.05 10.87 -7.72
C ILE A 214 7.39 11.60 -6.41
N ASN A 215 7.44 12.93 -6.48
CA ASN A 215 7.64 13.83 -5.34
C ASN A 215 6.31 14.36 -4.78
N CYS A 216 5.98 14.01 -3.53
CA CYS A 216 4.82 14.58 -2.83
C CYS A 216 5.18 15.78 -1.96
N GLY A 217 6.49 16.06 -1.79
CA GLY A 217 6.97 17.23 -1.05
C GLY A 217 6.51 18.55 -1.65
N GLU A 218 6.19 18.56 -2.95
CA GLU A 218 5.56 19.68 -3.67
C GLU A 218 4.32 20.26 -2.95
N ILE A 219 3.60 19.44 -2.17
CA ILE A 219 2.43 19.87 -1.40
C ILE A 219 2.84 20.81 -0.26
N VAL A 220 3.87 20.46 0.50
CA VAL A 220 4.37 21.30 1.61
C VAL A 220 5.18 22.47 1.08
N ASP A 221 5.85 22.32 -0.06
CA ASP A 221 6.54 23.41 -0.74
C ASP A 221 5.57 24.43 -1.38
N GLY A 222 4.28 24.11 -1.45
CA GLY A 222 3.22 24.97 -1.96
C GLY A 222 3.12 25.05 -3.49
N SER A 223 3.80 24.17 -4.21
CA SER A 223 3.76 24.09 -5.68
C SER A 223 2.66 23.18 -6.23
N SER A 224 2.10 22.31 -5.40
CA SER A 224 0.99 21.41 -5.73
C SER A 224 -0.03 21.33 -4.59
N THR A 225 -1.27 20.93 -4.88
CA THR A 225 -2.28 20.60 -3.86
C THR A 225 -2.41 19.09 -3.72
N VAL A 226 -3.11 18.63 -2.69
CA VAL A 226 -3.43 17.21 -2.50
C VAL A 226 -4.23 16.67 -3.70
N GLU A 227 -5.19 17.44 -4.20
CA GLU A 227 -6.04 17.07 -5.33
C GLU A 227 -5.26 17.00 -6.63
N SER A 228 -4.41 17.99 -6.92
CA SER A 228 -3.59 17.98 -8.13
C SER A 228 -2.59 16.81 -8.13
N MET A 229 -2.05 16.46 -6.96
CA MET A 229 -1.23 15.25 -6.81
C MET A 229 -2.02 13.95 -6.92
N GLY A 230 -3.23 13.90 -6.38
CA GLY A 230 -4.13 12.76 -6.57
C GLY A 230 -4.42 12.49 -8.05
N GLU A 231 -4.68 13.53 -8.85
CA GLU A 231 -4.87 13.39 -10.30
C GLU A 231 -3.59 12.90 -11.01
N ARG A 232 -2.44 13.45 -10.65
CA ARG A 232 -1.14 13.05 -11.22
C ARG A 232 -0.83 11.59 -10.90
N PHE A 233 -1.11 11.14 -9.67
CA PHE A 233 -0.96 9.76 -9.25
C PHE A 233 -1.90 8.84 -10.02
N PHE A 234 -3.17 9.21 -10.15
CA PHE A 234 -4.13 8.40 -10.88
C PHE A 234 -3.70 8.19 -12.34
N ARG A 235 -3.19 9.23 -13.00
CA ARG A 235 -2.62 9.10 -14.36
C ARG A 235 -1.40 8.18 -14.38
N LEU A 236 -0.47 8.35 -13.44
CA LEU A 236 0.72 7.49 -13.33
C LEU A 236 0.34 6.02 -13.10
N ILE A 237 -0.65 5.74 -12.26
CA ILE A 237 -1.22 4.40 -12.04
C ILE A 237 -1.72 3.81 -13.38
N LEU A 238 -2.45 4.57 -14.18
CA LEU A 238 -2.96 4.09 -15.47
C LEU A 238 -1.82 3.86 -16.48
N GLU A 239 -0.82 4.74 -16.52
CA GLU A 239 0.35 4.61 -17.38
C GLU A 239 1.17 3.36 -17.03
N THR A 240 1.44 3.14 -15.73
CA THR A 240 2.15 1.95 -15.25
C THR A 240 1.36 0.68 -15.51
N ALA A 241 0.05 0.69 -15.27
CA ALA A 241 -0.81 -0.46 -15.57
C ALA A 241 -0.79 -0.80 -17.07
N SER A 242 -0.64 0.22 -17.91
CA SER A 242 -0.53 0.11 -19.37
C SER A 242 0.87 -0.30 -19.85
N GLY A 243 1.86 -0.41 -18.96
CA GLY A 243 3.18 -0.95 -19.26
C GLY A 243 4.34 0.04 -19.17
N ALA A 244 4.11 1.27 -18.71
CA ALA A 244 5.22 2.13 -18.31
C ALA A 244 5.93 1.50 -17.10
N LYS A 245 7.24 1.27 -17.22
CA LYS A 245 8.02 0.64 -16.14
C LYS A 245 8.22 1.61 -14.98
N THR A 246 8.08 1.10 -13.75
CA THR A 246 8.48 1.85 -12.55
C THR A 246 10.00 1.86 -12.41
N LYS A 247 10.52 2.78 -11.58
CA LYS A 247 11.97 2.82 -11.28
C LYS A 247 12.49 1.50 -10.72
N SER A 248 11.72 0.80 -9.87
CA SER A 248 12.13 -0.52 -9.35
C SER A 248 12.24 -1.59 -10.44
N GLU A 249 11.32 -1.59 -11.42
CA GLU A 249 11.41 -2.52 -12.56
C GLU A 249 12.61 -2.22 -13.47
N LEU A 250 12.97 -0.94 -13.63
CA LEU A 250 14.14 -0.53 -14.42
C LEU A 250 15.46 -0.97 -13.76
N HIS A 251 15.53 -0.93 -12.42
CA HIS A 251 16.70 -1.38 -11.65
C HIS A 251 16.71 -2.89 -11.35
N GLY A 252 15.62 -3.60 -11.64
CA GLY A 252 15.51 -5.04 -11.40
C GLY A 252 15.25 -5.44 -9.95
N TYR A 253 14.69 -4.54 -9.13
CA TYR A 253 14.26 -4.84 -7.77
C TYR A 253 12.99 -5.72 -7.75
N GLY A 254 12.75 -6.43 -6.65
CA GLY A 254 11.49 -7.15 -6.41
C GLY A 254 11.58 -8.67 -6.40
N GLN A 255 12.76 -9.26 -6.62
CA GLN A 255 12.95 -10.72 -6.55
C GLN A 255 13.08 -11.25 -5.11
N ASN A 256 13.57 -10.42 -4.18
CA ASN A 256 13.81 -10.83 -2.79
C ASN A 256 12.70 -10.36 -1.84
N GLU A 257 11.80 -9.52 -2.33
CA GLU A 257 10.79 -8.78 -1.57
C GLU A 257 9.42 -9.46 -1.58
N PHE A 258 9.29 -10.62 -2.23
CA PHE A 258 8.11 -11.48 -2.12
C PHE A 258 8.31 -12.48 -0.97
N VAL A 259 7.84 -12.09 0.21
CA VAL A 259 8.10 -12.79 1.48
C VAL A 259 6.75 -13.20 2.10
N PRO A 260 6.38 -14.49 2.04
CA PRO A 260 5.19 -14.98 2.74
C PRO A 260 5.28 -14.74 4.24
N TRP A 261 4.13 -14.52 4.88
CA TRP A 261 4.11 -14.40 6.33
C TRP A 261 4.43 -15.72 7.01
N TYR A 262 5.62 -15.81 7.60
CA TYR A 262 5.94 -16.85 8.57
C TYR A 262 5.29 -16.48 9.91
N LEU A 263 4.45 -17.35 10.46
CA LEU A 263 3.75 -17.11 11.73
C LEU A 263 4.76 -16.80 12.84
N GLY A 264 4.79 -15.53 13.25
CA GLY A 264 5.59 -14.89 14.29
C GLY A 264 5.23 -13.40 14.37
N ALA A 265 5.38 -12.78 15.55
CA ALA A 265 5.05 -11.37 15.78
C ALA A 265 6.03 -10.44 15.05
N VAL A 266 5.87 -10.38 13.74
CA VAL A 266 6.53 -9.44 12.84
C VAL A 266 5.66 -8.18 12.84
N MET A 267 6.02 -7.18 13.66
CA MET A 267 5.32 -5.89 13.74
C MET A 267 6.03 -4.81 12.95
#